data_AF-A0A7V9ALZ1-F1
#
_entry.id   AF-A0A7V9ALZ1-F1
#
_cell.length_a   1.000
_cell.length_b   1.000
_cell.length_c   1.000
_cell.angle_alpha   90.00
_cell.angle_beta   90.00
_cell.angle_gamma   90.00
#
_symmetry.space_group_name_H-M   'P 1'
#
loop_
_entity.id
_entity.type
_entity.pdbx_description
1 polymer ?
#
loop_
_entity_poly.entity_id
_entity_poly.type
_entity_poly.pdbx_seq_one_letter_code
_entity_poly.pdbx_strand_id
1 'polypeptide(L)'
;METFNKILNNDQPVLVDFFAEWCGPCKMMAPELKRFADMHKEEVRVLKVDIDKNPAVAQQLNIQGVPTLVLFKKGKILWRQSGAMNAQQLSAIIKSKL
;
A
#
# COMPACT_ATOMS: atom_id res chain seq x y z
N MET A 1 -2.97 -18.24 -10.46
CA MET A 1 -3.18 -16.91 -9.83
C MET A 1 -2.72 -17.00 -8.40
N GLU A 2 -1.87 -16.08 -7.93
CA GLU A 2 -1.49 -16.02 -6.51
C GLU A 2 -2.58 -15.29 -5.72
N THR A 3 -3.06 -15.89 -4.64
CA THR A 3 -4.03 -15.26 -3.73
C THR A 3 -3.36 -14.11 -2.97
N PHE A 4 -4.11 -13.03 -2.69
CA PHE A 4 -3.62 -11.85 -1.96
C PHE A 4 -2.77 -12.21 -0.71
N ASN A 5 -3.26 -13.14 0.13
CA ASN A 5 -2.55 -13.62 1.31
C ASN A 5 -1.18 -14.25 1.00
N LYS A 6 -1.05 -14.94 -0.15
CA LYS A 6 0.22 -15.54 -0.58
C LYS A 6 1.24 -14.44 -0.94
N ILE A 7 0.79 -13.36 -1.57
CA ILE A 7 1.64 -12.22 -1.95
C ILE A 7 2.18 -11.51 -0.70
N LEU A 8 1.37 -11.42 0.37
CA LEU A 8 1.76 -10.77 1.63
C LEU A 8 2.70 -11.62 2.49
N ASN A 9 2.80 -12.92 2.24
CA ASN A 9 3.65 -13.85 2.99
C ASN A 9 5.10 -13.93 2.46
N ASN A 10 5.59 -12.86 1.84
CA ASN A 10 6.95 -12.76 1.33
C ASN A 10 7.92 -12.19 2.40
N ASP A 11 9.21 -12.53 2.29
CA ASP A 11 10.31 -11.93 3.03
C ASP A 11 10.51 -10.46 2.63
N GLN A 12 10.33 -10.16 1.34
CA GLN A 12 10.32 -8.78 0.85
C GLN A 12 9.06 -8.05 1.35
N PRO A 13 9.21 -6.90 2.04
CA PRO A 13 8.10 -6.06 2.44
C PRO A 13 7.22 -5.65 1.25
N VAL A 14 5.91 -5.61 1.48
CA VAL A 14 4.90 -5.23 0.47
C VAL A 14 4.11 -4.04 0.98
N LEU A 15 4.23 -2.90 0.31
CA LEU A 15 3.39 -1.72 0.54
C LEU A 15 2.17 -1.79 -0.40
N VAL A 16 0.98 -1.82 0.19
CA VAL A 16 -0.29 -1.87 -0.56
C VAL A 16 -1.01 -0.53 -0.46
N ASP A 17 -1.36 0.04 -1.60
CA ASP A 17 -2.24 1.21 -1.75
C ASP A 17 -3.68 0.75 -2.03
N PHE A 18 -4.56 0.93 -1.06
CA PHE A 18 -5.99 0.75 -1.22
C PHE A 18 -6.59 2.03 -1.76
N PHE A 19 -7.10 1.98 -3.00
CA PHE A 19 -7.57 3.15 -3.74
C PHE A 19 -8.93 2.89 -4.40
N ALA A 20 -9.54 3.95 -4.94
CA ALA A 20 -10.70 3.86 -5.83
C ALA A 20 -10.55 4.86 -6.99
N GLU A 21 -11.21 4.63 -8.12
CA GLU A 21 -11.09 5.48 -9.32
C GLU A 21 -11.72 6.88 -9.12
N TRP A 22 -12.78 6.95 -8.31
CA TRP A 22 -13.49 8.17 -7.95
C TRP A 22 -12.79 8.99 -6.85
N CYS A 23 -11.68 8.48 -6.29
CA CYS A 23 -10.98 9.10 -5.18
C CYS A 23 -10.01 10.18 -5.66
N GLY A 24 -10.37 11.45 -5.45
CA GLY A 24 -9.52 12.61 -5.73
C GLY A 24 -8.13 12.54 -5.06
N PRO A 25 -8.04 12.33 -3.73
CA PRO A 25 -6.75 12.19 -3.05
C PRO A 25 -5.89 11.03 -3.55
N CYS A 26 -6.49 9.95 -4.05
CA CYS A 26 -5.76 8.82 -4.63
C CYS A 26 -5.03 9.22 -5.92
N LYS A 27 -5.62 10.13 -6.72
CA LYS A 27 -4.97 10.69 -7.91
C LYS A 27 -3.72 11.51 -7.54
N MET A 28 -3.73 12.19 -6.39
CA MET A 28 -2.54 12.86 -5.84
C MET A 28 -1.49 11.88 -5.31
N MET A 29 -1.93 10.79 -4.68
CA MET A 29 -1.03 9.76 -4.14
C MET A 29 -0.31 8.96 -5.23
N ALA A 30 -0.96 8.71 -6.38
CA ALA A 30 -0.43 7.88 -7.45
C ALA A 30 0.98 8.27 -7.96
N PRO A 31 1.28 9.54 -8.31
CA PRO A 31 2.64 9.92 -8.72
C PRO A 31 3.66 9.80 -7.58
N GLU A 32 3.25 10.04 -6.33
CA GLU A 32 4.13 9.91 -5.15
C GLU A 32 4.46 8.45 -4.86
N LEU A 33 3.48 7.54 -4.99
CA LEU A 33 3.71 6.09 -4.91
C LEU A 33 4.63 5.60 -6.02
N LYS A 34 4.49 6.13 -7.24
CA LYS A 34 5.40 5.77 -8.34
C LYS A 34 6.83 6.18 -8.00
N ARG A 35 7.05 7.41 -7.55
CA ARG A 35 8.39 7.88 -7.12
C ARG A 35 8.94 7.03 -5.98
N PHE A 36 8.12 6.69 -4.99
CA PHE A 36 8.51 5.80 -3.91
C PHE A 36 8.93 4.42 -4.45
N ALA A 37 8.13 3.81 -5.32
CA ALA A 37 8.43 2.51 -5.92
C ALA A 37 9.75 2.54 -6.71
N ASP A 38 10.00 3.61 -7.47
CA ASP A 38 11.22 3.79 -8.24
C ASP A 38 12.46 3.89 -7.32
N MET A 39 12.33 4.54 -6.15
CA MET A 39 13.42 4.69 -5.16
C MET A 39 13.71 3.41 -4.37
N HIS A 40 12.70 2.55 -4.14
CA HIS A 40 12.80 1.39 -3.23
C HIS A 40 12.53 0.05 -3.92
N LYS A 41 12.66 -0.03 -5.25
CA LYS A 41 12.27 -1.20 -6.07
C LYS A 41 12.84 -2.55 -5.60
N GLU A 42 14.02 -2.53 -4.97
CA GLU A 42 14.72 -3.73 -4.48
C GLU A 42 14.35 -4.04 -3.03
N GLU A 43 13.95 -3.02 -2.25
CA GLU A 43 13.67 -3.11 -0.82
C GLU A 43 12.19 -3.40 -0.53
N VAL A 44 11.28 -2.79 -1.30
CA VAL A 44 9.83 -2.81 -1.04
C VAL A 44 9.07 -3.01 -2.34
N ARG A 45 8.21 -4.03 -2.37
CA ARG A 45 7.25 -4.23 -3.46
C ARG A 45 6.03 -3.33 -3.24
N VAL A 46 5.62 -2.59 -4.25
CA VAL A 46 4.40 -1.77 -4.19
C VAL A 46 3.28 -2.43 -4.97
N LEU A 47 2.09 -2.52 -4.36
CA LEU A 47 0.88 -3.02 -4.99
C LEU A 47 -0.24 -2.01 -4.85
N LYS A 48 -1.18 -2.03 -5.80
CA LYS A 48 -2.41 -1.26 -5.75
C LYS A 48 -3.60 -2.20 -5.71
N VAL A 49 -4.56 -1.92 -4.83
CA VAL A 49 -5.81 -2.66 -4.69
C VAL A 49 -6.96 -1.69 -4.84
N ASP A 50 -7.73 -1.89 -5.91
CA ASP A 50 -9.00 -1.20 -6.14
C ASP A 50 -10.04 -1.79 -5.18
N ILE A 51 -10.55 -0.99 -4.25
CA ILE A 51 -11.50 -1.44 -3.23
C ILE A 51 -12.87 -1.79 -3.82
N ASP A 52 -13.27 -1.17 -4.93
CA ASP A 52 -14.55 -1.42 -5.57
C ASP A 52 -14.55 -2.80 -6.24
N LYS A 53 -13.38 -3.21 -6.77
CA LYS A 53 -13.18 -4.54 -7.37
C LYS A 53 -12.82 -5.62 -6.34
N ASN A 54 -12.39 -5.25 -5.13
CA ASN A 54 -11.92 -6.18 -4.10
C ASN A 54 -12.59 -5.92 -2.73
N PRO A 55 -13.94 -5.93 -2.64
CA PRO A 55 -14.65 -5.54 -1.42
C PRO A 55 -14.37 -6.48 -0.23
N ALA A 56 -14.17 -7.78 -0.48
CA ALA A 56 -13.83 -8.74 0.56
C ALA A 56 -12.47 -8.43 1.22
N VAL A 57 -11.47 -8.04 0.43
CA VAL A 57 -10.14 -7.66 0.94
C VAL A 57 -10.23 -6.34 1.72
N ALA A 58 -10.96 -5.37 1.18
CA ALA A 58 -11.19 -4.09 1.85
C ALA A 58 -11.90 -4.28 3.20
N GLN A 59 -12.91 -5.15 3.27
CA GLN A 59 -13.62 -5.49 4.50
C GLN A 59 -12.71 -6.23 5.49
N GLN A 60 -11.99 -7.26 5.05
CA GLN A 60 -11.09 -8.04 5.91
C GLN A 60 -10.01 -7.14 6.55
N LEU A 61 -9.51 -6.15 5.81
CA LEU A 61 -8.53 -5.21 6.32
C LEU A 61 -9.15 -3.98 6.97
N ASN A 62 -10.47 -3.89 7.08
CA ASN A 62 -11.19 -2.76 7.66
C ASN A 62 -10.78 -1.42 7.02
N ILE A 63 -10.77 -1.35 5.69
CA ILE A 63 -10.49 -0.13 4.94
C ILE A 63 -11.74 0.76 4.96
N GLN A 64 -11.70 1.81 5.78
CA GLN A 64 -12.81 2.74 5.99
C GLN A 64 -12.76 3.99 5.09
N GLY A 65 -11.65 4.18 4.37
CA GLY A 65 -11.45 5.33 3.50
C GLY A 65 -10.23 5.15 2.61
N VAL A 66 -10.16 5.93 1.54
CA VAL A 66 -9.10 5.85 0.53
C VAL A 66 -8.46 7.24 0.26
N PRO A 67 -7.15 7.30 -0.04
CA PRO A 67 -6.23 6.17 -0.07
C PRO A 67 -5.92 5.69 1.35
N THR A 68 -5.72 4.38 1.51
CA THR A 68 -5.13 3.80 2.72
C THR A 68 -3.92 2.97 2.33
N LEU A 69 -2.77 3.27 2.93
CA LEU A 69 -1.53 2.55 2.72
C LEU A 69 -1.33 1.55 3.86
N VAL A 70 -0.91 0.32 3.52
CA VAL A 70 -0.58 -0.71 4.50
C VAL A 70 0.71 -1.41 4.11
N LEU A 71 1.68 -1.44 5.02
CA LEU A 71 2.93 -2.16 4.86
C LEU A 71 2.82 -3.55 5.49
N PHE A 72 3.12 -4.58 4.72
CA PHE A 72 3.15 -5.97 5.14
C PHE A 72 4.56 -6.55 5.07
N LYS A 73 4.87 -7.49 5.95
CA LYS A 73 6.06 -8.36 5.86
C LYS A 73 5.74 -9.68 6.55
N LYS A 74 5.98 -10.81 5.89
CA LYS A 74 5.69 -12.15 6.44
C LYS A 74 4.25 -12.28 6.96
N GLY A 75 3.28 -11.74 6.21
CA GLY A 75 1.85 -11.78 6.56
C GLY A 75 1.42 -10.85 7.70
N LYS A 76 2.34 -10.08 8.30
CA LYS A 76 2.04 -9.14 9.39
C LYS A 76 1.94 -7.71 8.87
N ILE A 77 1.04 -6.93 9.44
CA ILE A 77 0.97 -5.48 9.23
C ILE A 77 2.06 -4.82 10.08
N LEU A 78 3.02 -4.17 9.44
CA LEU A 78 4.05 -3.39 10.12
C LEU A 78 3.64 -1.94 10.32
N TRP A 79 2.82 -1.42 9.39
CA TRP A 79 2.37 -0.04 9.43
C TRP A 79 1.11 0.16 8.58
N ARG A 80 0.29 1.14 8.95
CA ARG A 80 -0.90 1.57 8.23
C ARG A 80 -1.10 3.07 8.41
N GLN A 81 -1.50 3.75 7.34
CA GLN A 81 -1.98 5.12 7.41
C GLN A 81 -2.97 5.42 6.28
N SER A 82 -4.02 6.17 6.61
CA SER A 82 -4.96 6.72 5.62
C SER A 82 -4.56 8.15 5.25
N GLY A 83 -4.85 8.52 4.01
CA GLY A 83 -4.57 9.83 3.44
C GLY A 83 -3.35 9.85 2.51
N ALA A 84 -3.32 10.85 1.63
CA ALA A 84 -2.23 11.06 0.70
C ALA A 84 -1.03 11.72 1.40
N MET A 85 0.19 11.37 0.95
CA MET A 85 1.44 11.98 1.41
C MET A 85 2.48 11.97 0.28
N ASN A 86 3.52 12.79 0.41
CA ASN A 86 4.60 12.81 -0.57
C ASN A 86 5.56 11.61 -0.42
N ALA A 87 6.32 11.33 -1.47
CA ALA A 87 7.22 10.18 -1.54
C ALA A 87 8.36 10.23 -0.49
N GLN A 88 8.85 11.42 -0.14
CA GLN A 88 9.93 11.59 0.84
C GLN A 88 9.45 11.24 2.25
N GLN A 89 8.28 11.74 2.63
CA GLN A 89 7.63 11.43 3.91
C GLN A 89 7.34 9.92 4.00
N LEU A 90 6.76 9.34 2.94
CA LEU A 90 6.50 7.90 2.88
C LEU A 90 7.80 7.11 3.02
N SER A 91 8.87 7.51 2.33
CA SER A 91 10.19 6.86 2.42
C SER A 91 10.76 6.89 3.84
N ALA A 92 10.71 8.04 4.52
CA ALA A 92 11.19 8.17 5.89
C ALA A 92 10.39 7.27 6.85
N ILE A 93 9.06 7.25 6.70
CA ILE A 93 8.19 6.40 7.52
C ILE A 93 8.51 4.94 7.27
N ILE A 94 8.50 4.47 6.02
CA ILE A 94 8.69 3.05 5.71
C ILE A 94 10.05 2.56 6.18
N LYS A 95 11.13 3.33 5.95
CA LYS A 95 12.47 2.97 6.45
C LYS A 95 12.53 2.80 7.96
N SER A 96 11.74 3.57 8.73
CA SER A 96 11.66 3.42 10.19
C SER A 96 10.92 2.16 10.67
N LYS A 97 10.26 1.43 9.76
CA LYS A 97 9.42 0.26 10.07
C LYS A 97 10.00 -1.07 9.57
N LEU A 98 11.00 -1.03 8.69
CA LEU A 98 11.63 -2.22 8.11
C LEU A 98 12.67 -2.85 9.04
#